data_AF-A0A1Y3GHP5-F1
#
_entry.id   AF-A0A1Y3GHP5-F1
#
_cell.length_a   1.000
_cell.length_b   1.000
_cell.length_c   1.000
_cell.angle_alpha   90.00
_cell.angle_beta   90.00
_cell.angle_gamma   90.00
#
_symmetry.space_group_name_H-M   'P 1'
#
loop_
_entity.id
_entity.type
_entity.pdbx_description
1 polymer ?
#
loop_
_entity_poly.entity_id
_entity_poly.type
_entity_poly.pdbx_seq_one_letter_code
_entity_poly.pdbx_strand_id
1 'polypeptide(L)'
;MSNLPKTKIDKNKAIKNLEDLGLSSYEAKTFIALHRLGRGTAREIYRVSDVPRSQIYGAAEQLEKKGLIEIQRSKPMKFRPVGIDEAEKKLDQEFKHKKQTALSYVENVQSDLFDETEEKEDVWTIHGYETVTRRIIEIIQDAREYIIISISRENLFSEEIIEKTKEKSKEGVKINILTNNQESPTKFNGNKNIKLVKTPKNIQRKDTGGRVVVADGDTTLLSVINQKKEIHQPEYESAIWSQKTGFSKVLVQMIESWLDGMIPK
;
A
#
# COMPACT_ATOMS: atom_id res chain seq x y z
N MET A 1 -27.46 -18.27 23.30
CA MET A 1 -26.96 -16.99 23.86
C MET A 1 -25.45 -17.08 23.96
N SER A 2 -24.73 -16.52 22.98
CA SER A 2 -23.28 -16.58 22.87
C SER A 2 -22.65 -15.52 23.79
N ASN A 3 -21.99 -15.99 24.86
CA ASN A 3 -21.16 -15.15 25.72
C ASN A 3 -19.79 -15.00 25.05
N LEU A 4 -19.61 -13.93 24.28
CA LEU A 4 -18.29 -13.51 23.80
C LEU A 4 -17.44 -13.05 24.99
N PRO A 5 -16.17 -13.47 25.10
CA PRO A 5 -15.29 -12.99 26.16
C PRO A 5 -15.06 -11.48 25.98
N LYS A 6 -15.43 -10.70 27.00
CA LYS A 6 -15.03 -9.28 27.11
C LYS A 6 -13.51 -9.23 27.20
N THR A 7 -12.84 -9.10 26.06
CA THR A 7 -11.41 -8.87 25.99
C THR A 7 -11.12 -7.61 26.79
N LYS A 8 -10.31 -7.72 27.84
CA LYS A 8 -9.93 -6.60 28.69
C LYS A 8 -9.00 -5.71 27.86
N ILE A 9 -9.57 -4.78 27.09
CA ILE A 9 -8.81 -3.86 26.26
C ILE A 9 -7.91 -3.04 27.19
N ASP A 10 -6.61 -3.07 26.94
CA ASP A 10 -5.63 -2.27 27.67
C ASP A 10 -5.90 -0.77 27.41
N LYS A 11 -6.13 -0.01 28.50
CA LYS A 11 -6.36 1.44 28.47
C LYS A 11 -5.24 2.16 27.71
N ASN A 12 -3.98 1.74 27.88
CA ASN A 12 -2.85 2.36 27.21
C ASN A 12 -2.86 2.11 25.70
N LYS A 13 -3.24 0.90 25.29
CA LYS A 13 -3.42 0.57 23.88
C LYS A 13 -4.56 1.37 23.25
N ALA A 14 -5.68 1.53 23.96
CA ALA A 14 -6.80 2.34 23.50
C ALA A 14 -6.41 3.83 23.34
N ILE A 15 -5.65 4.39 24.28
CA ILE A 15 -5.13 5.76 24.18
C ILE A 15 -4.24 5.90 22.95
N LYS A 16 -3.29 4.98 22.75
CA LYS A 16 -2.39 5.02 21.60
C LYS A 16 -3.14 4.95 20.26
N ASN A 17 -4.12 4.06 20.15
CA ASN A 17 -4.94 3.97 18.94
C ASN A 17 -5.74 5.26 18.68
N LEU A 18 -6.23 5.93 19.72
CA LEU A 18 -6.90 7.23 19.58
C LEU A 18 -5.93 8.34 19.19
N GLU A 19 -4.69 8.28 19.66
CA GLU A 19 -3.61 9.19 19.23
C GLU A 19 -3.28 9.00 17.75
N ASP A 20 -3.20 7.74 17.28
CA ASP A 20 -3.01 7.41 15.86
C ASP A 20 -4.16 7.92 14.98
N LEU A 21 -5.36 8.08 15.54
CA LEU A 21 -6.54 8.69 14.90
C LEU A 21 -6.56 10.23 14.99
N GLY A 22 -5.49 10.85 15.52
CA GLY A 22 -5.30 12.29 15.50
C GLY A 22 -5.88 13.05 16.70
N LEU A 23 -6.00 12.37 17.84
CA LEU A 23 -6.21 13.00 19.15
C LEU A 23 -4.89 13.20 19.88
N SER A 24 -4.81 14.21 20.76
CA SER A 24 -3.71 14.29 21.73
C SER A 24 -3.91 13.29 22.88
N SER A 25 -2.85 12.99 23.63
CA SER A 25 -2.95 12.11 24.80
C SER A 25 -3.97 12.58 25.83
N TYR A 26 -4.07 13.90 26.02
CA TYR A 26 -5.04 14.50 26.94
C TYR A 26 -6.47 14.45 26.39
N GLU A 27 -6.66 14.65 25.08
CA GLU A 27 -7.96 14.45 24.42
C GLU A 27 -8.42 13.00 24.54
N ALA A 28 -7.58 12.03 24.18
CA ALA A 28 -7.91 10.60 24.23
C ALA A 28 -8.30 10.17 25.66
N LYS A 29 -7.51 10.56 26.67
CA LYS A 29 -7.81 10.28 28.08
C LYS A 29 -9.10 10.94 28.54
N THR A 30 -9.36 12.20 28.14
CA THR A 30 -10.58 12.93 28.48
C THR A 30 -11.81 12.31 27.83
N PHE A 31 -11.70 11.89 26.58
CA PHE A 31 -12.77 11.25 25.82
C PHE A 31 -13.16 9.88 26.41
N ILE A 32 -12.17 9.05 26.77
CA ILE A 32 -12.39 7.78 27.48
C ILE A 32 -13.03 8.02 28.84
N ALA A 33 -12.55 9.01 29.60
CA ALA A 33 -13.11 9.38 30.89
C ALA A 33 -14.59 9.79 30.78
N LEU A 34 -14.94 10.57 29.75
CA LEU A 34 -16.31 10.99 29.50
C LEU A 34 -17.22 9.82 29.12
N HIS A 35 -16.74 8.87 28.31
CA HIS A 35 -17.48 7.63 28.01
C HIS A 35 -17.71 6.77 29.25
N ARG A 36 -16.75 6.78 30.20
CA ARG A 36 -16.92 6.09 31.49
C ARG A 36 -17.93 6.78 32.41
N LEU A 37 -17.99 8.11 32.38
CA LEU A 37 -18.87 8.92 33.24
C LEU A 37 -20.27 9.12 32.63
N GLY A 38 -20.42 9.00 31.31
CA GLY A 38 -21.59 9.41 30.54
C GLY A 38 -21.74 10.94 30.41
N ARG A 39 -21.49 11.68 31.49
CA ARG A 39 -21.35 13.13 31.53
C ARG A 39 -20.59 13.56 32.78
N GLY A 40 -19.94 14.70 32.77
CA GLY A 40 -19.26 15.20 33.96
C GLY A 40 -18.78 16.63 33.86
N THR A 41 -18.44 17.20 35.00
CA THR A 41 -17.73 18.47 35.15
C THR A 41 -16.22 18.25 35.01
N ALA A 42 -15.44 19.32 34.81
CA ALA A 42 -13.98 19.22 34.76
C ALA A 42 -13.38 18.58 36.03
N ARG A 43 -14.01 18.78 37.19
CA ARG A 43 -13.60 18.16 38.46
C ARG A 43 -13.80 16.64 38.46
N GLU A 44 -14.89 16.16 37.87
CA GLU A 44 -15.20 14.73 37.80
C GLU A 44 -14.29 14.03 36.78
N ILE A 45 -14.07 14.67 35.62
CA ILE A 45 -13.13 14.18 34.59
C ILE A 45 -11.73 14.02 35.19
N TYR A 46 -11.24 15.06 35.88
CA TYR A 46 -9.91 15.06 36.52
C TYR A 46 -9.67 13.84 37.40
N ARG A 47 -10.69 13.41 38.15
CA ARG A 47 -10.59 12.29 39.10
C ARG A 47 -10.41 10.93 38.43
N VAL A 48 -10.71 10.81 37.13
CA VAL A 48 -10.76 9.51 36.45
C VAL A 48 -9.94 9.45 35.16
N SER A 49 -9.40 10.58 34.67
CA SER A 49 -8.71 10.67 33.37
C SER A 49 -7.18 10.64 33.42
N ASP A 50 -6.57 10.81 34.59
CA ASP A 50 -5.11 11.04 34.75
C ASP A 50 -4.61 12.29 33.98
N VAL A 51 -5.53 13.21 33.62
CA VAL A 51 -5.23 14.48 32.94
C VAL A 51 -5.18 15.59 33.99
N PRO A 52 -4.13 16.44 34.03
CA PRO A 52 -4.07 17.56 34.95
C PRO A 52 -5.30 18.48 34.83
N ARG A 53 -5.85 18.94 35.96
CA ARG A 53 -7.09 19.72 35.97
C ARG A 53 -7.04 20.97 35.09
N SER A 54 -5.88 21.63 34.99
CA SER A 54 -5.66 22.81 34.13
C SER A 54 -5.77 22.49 32.63
N GLN A 55 -5.57 21.24 32.22
CA GLN A 55 -5.57 20.80 30.82
C GLN A 55 -6.93 20.29 30.33
N ILE A 56 -7.88 20.06 31.25
CA ILE A 56 -9.19 19.48 30.90
C ILE A 56 -10.01 20.39 30.02
N TYR A 57 -10.02 21.70 30.30
CA TYR A 57 -10.77 22.65 29.48
C TYR A 57 -10.20 22.73 28.07
N GLY A 58 -8.88 22.76 27.93
CA GLY A 58 -8.22 22.75 26.61
C GLY A 58 -8.52 21.47 25.83
N ALA A 59 -8.37 20.30 26.47
CA ALA A 59 -8.71 19.02 25.84
C ALA A 59 -10.19 18.93 25.46
N ALA A 60 -11.09 19.40 26.32
CA ALA A 60 -12.52 19.43 26.05
C ALA A 60 -12.88 20.36 24.88
N GLU A 61 -12.25 21.54 24.79
CA GLU A 61 -12.47 22.46 23.67
C GLU A 61 -12.00 21.87 22.34
N GLN A 62 -10.85 21.18 22.32
CA GLN A 62 -10.37 20.50 21.11
C GLN A 62 -11.29 19.33 20.71
N LEU A 63 -11.78 18.57 21.68
CA LEU A 63 -12.76 17.52 21.44
C LEU A 63 -14.10 18.08 20.92
N GLU A 64 -14.55 19.23 21.43
CA GLU A 64 -15.77 19.91 20.94
C GLU A 64 -15.58 20.37 19.49
N LYS A 65 -14.42 20.97 19.16
CA LYS A 65 -14.08 21.36 17.77
C LYS A 65 -14.09 20.18 16.81
N LYS A 66 -13.66 19.00 17.27
CA LYS A 66 -13.72 17.74 16.52
C LYS A 66 -15.12 17.10 16.50
N GLY A 67 -16.10 17.67 17.20
CA GLY A 67 -17.46 17.15 17.33
C GLY A 67 -17.54 15.83 18.11
N LEU A 68 -16.56 15.56 18.99
CA LEU A 68 -16.49 14.33 19.79
C LEU A 68 -17.15 14.48 21.16
N ILE A 69 -17.36 15.71 21.62
CA ILE A 69 -18.09 16.00 22.85
C ILE A 69 -19.01 17.20 22.63
N GLU A 70 -19.97 17.35 23.54
CA GLU A 70 -20.80 18.54 23.63
C GLU A 70 -20.63 19.19 25.01
N ILE A 71 -20.61 20.53 25.02
CA ILE A 71 -20.43 21.34 26.22
C ILE A 71 -21.75 21.99 26.61
N GLN A 72 -22.24 21.68 27.80
CA GLN A 72 -23.32 22.40 28.44
C GLN A 72 -22.74 23.54 29.29
N ARG A 73 -22.96 24.79 28.87
CA ARG A 73 -22.48 26.02 29.53
C ARG A 73 -23.27 26.39 30.80
N SER A 74 -23.43 25.42 31.70
CA SER A 74 -24.02 25.61 33.03
C SER A 74 -22.97 26.05 34.07
N LYS A 75 -23.41 26.32 35.31
CA LYS A 75 -22.53 26.52 36.47
C LYS A 75 -22.73 25.37 37.47
N PRO A 76 -21.79 24.40 37.59
CA PRO A 76 -20.55 24.24 36.83
C PRO A 76 -20.79 23.76 35.39
N MET A 77 -19.82 24.00 34.49
CA MET A 77 -19.87 23.49 33.10
C MET A 77 -19.86 21.96 33.08
N LYS A 78 -20.64 21.38 32.18
CA LYS A 78 -20.72 19.91 31.99
C LYS A 78 -20.36 19.54 30.56
N PHE A 79 -19.76 18.37 30.43
CA PHE A 79 -19.30 17.79 29.19
C PHE A 79 -19.96 16.42 29.03
N ARG A 80 -20.37 16.06 27.83
CA ARG A 80 -20.83 14.71 27.49
C ARG A 80 -20.18 14.25 26.19
N PRO A 81 -19.80 12.98 26.05
CA PRO A 81 -19.33 12.47 24.77
C PRO A 81 -20.52 12.29 23.81
N VAL A 82 -20.23 12.37 22.51
CA VAL A 82 -21.14 11.85 21.49
C VAL A 82 -21.16 10.32 21.53
N GLY A 83 -22.13 9.69 20.86
CA GLY A 83 -22.19 8.22 20.76
C GLY A 83 -21.00 7.65 19.98
N ILE A 84 -20.66 6.37 20.21
CA ILE A 84 -19.52 5.71 19.55
C ILE A 84 -19.66 5.74 18.02
N ASP A 85 -20.85 5.46 17.48
CA ASP A 85 -21.10 5.48 16.03
C ASP A 85 -20.89 6.88 15.41
N GLU A 86 -21.20 7.93 16.16
CA GLU A 86 -20.96 9.30 15.73
C GLU A 86 -19.49 9.66 15.82
N ALA A 87 -18.82 9.27 16.92
CA ALA A 87 -17.39 9.46 17.09
C ALA A 87 -16.57 8.77 15.99
N GLU A 88 -16.94 7.54 15.63
CA GLU A 88 -16.33 6.79 14.54
C GLU A 88 -16.43 7.56 13.21
N LYS A 89 -17.64 8.03 12.86
CA LYS A 89 -17.86 8.83 11.65
C LYS A 89 -17.02 10.11 11.64
N LYS A 90 -16.96 10.82 12.77
CA LYS A 90 -16.18 12.08 12.89
C LYS A 90 -14.68 11.83 12.73
N LEU A 91 -14.15 10.80 13.38
CA LEU A 91 -12.74 10.44 13.29
C LEU A 91 -12.36 9.96 11.88
N ASP A 92 -13.19 9.15 11.23
CA ASP A 92 -12.95 8.69 9.86
C ASP A 92 -12.95 9.85 8.84
N GLN A 93 -13.92 10.78 8.96
CA GLN A 93 -13.97 11.98 8.12
C GLN A 93 -12.72 12.85 8.27
N GLU A 94 -12.32 13.12 9.52
CA GLU A 94 -11.13 13.92 9.83
C GLU A 94 -9.86 13.25 9.31
N PHE A 95 -9.71 11.94 9.49
CA PHE A 95 -8.57 11.17 9.02
C PHE A 95 -8.49 11.18 7.48
N LYS A 96 -9.62 10.96 6.79
CA LYS A 96 -9.69 11.04 5.32
C LYS A 96 -9.32 12.42 4.80
N HIS A 97 -9.83 13.47 5.43
CA HIS A 97 -9.51 14.85 5.05
C HIS A 97 -8.01 15.13 5.22
N LYS A 98 -7.42 14.77 6.37
CA LYS A 98 -5.98 14.93 6.61
C LYS A 98 -5.13 14.16 5.60
N LYS A 99 -5.52 12.92 5.29
CA LYS A 99 -4.85 12.10 4.27
C LYS A 99 -4.91 12.79 2.91
N GLN A 100 -6.08 13.26 2.50
CA GLN A 100 -6.25 13.94 1.21
C GLN A 100 -5.40 15.21 1.13
N THR A 101 -5.44 16.06 2.16
CA THR A 101 -4.64 17.30 2.21
C THR A 101 -3.15 17.00 2.14
N ALA A 102 -2.65 16.03 2.93
CA ALA A 102 -1.24 15.65 2.92
C ALA A 102 -0.77 15.14 1.56
N LEU A 103 -1.57 14.30 0.89
CA LEU A 103 -1.22 13.76 -0.42
C LEU A 103 -1.32 14.83 -1.52
N SER A 104 -2.34 15.69 -1.50
CA SER A 104 -2.48 16.78 -2.48
C SER A 104 -1.27 17.74 -2.47
N TYR A 105 -0.68 17.98 -1.29
CA TYR A 105 0.53 18.77 -1.19
C TYR A 105 1.72 18.08 -1.86
N VAL A 106 1.87 16.77 -1.67
CA VAL A 106 2.93 15.98 -2.32
C VAL A 106 2.74 15.93 -3.84
N GLU A 107 1.50 15.77 -4.32
CA GLU A 107 1.17 15.82 -5.75
C GLU A 107 1.56 17.17 -6.38
N ASN A 108 1.29 18.29 -5.69
CA ASN A 108 1.65 19.62 -6.19
C ASN A 108 3.17 19.88 -6.17
N VAL A 109 3.89 19.40 -5.14
CA VAL A 109 5.36 19.46 -5.13
C VAL A 109 5.96 18.61 -6.25
N GLN A 110 5.31 17.49 -6.59
CA GLN A 110 5.70 16.68 -7.72
C GLN A 110 5.41 17.38 -9.06
N SER A 111 4.37 18.18 -9.22
CA SER A 111 4.19 18.93 -10.48
C SER A 111 5.18 20.08 -10.65
N ASP A 112 5.58 20.75 -9.57
CA ASP A 112 6.47 21.92 -9.62
C ASP A 112 7.95 21.57 -9.85
N LEU A 113 8.33 20.31 -9.65
CA LEU A 113 9.71 19.81 -9.84
C LEU A 113 9.92 19.06 -11.17
N PHE A 114 8.88 18.96 -11.99
CA PHE A 114 8.94 18.31 -13.30
C PHE A 114 8.83 19.37 -14.41
N ASP A 115 9.87 20.20 -14.51
CA ASP A 115 10.23 20.76 -15.82
C ASP A 115 10.47 19.57 -16.75
N GLU A 116 9.62 19.41 -17.77
CA GLU A 116 9.58 18.29 -18.73
C GLU A 116 10.83 18.15 -19.62
N THR A 117 11.93 18.83 -19.31
CA THR A 117 13.11 18.96 -20.18
C THR A 117 14.36 18.21 -19.72
N GLU A 118 14.38 17.62 -18.52
CA GLU A 118 15.42 16.67 -18.15
C GLU A 118 14.86 15.25 -18.20
N GLU A 119 15.21 14.48 -19.23
CA GLU A 119 15.09 13.02 -19.21
C GLU A 119 15.90 12.51 -18.01
N LYS A 120 15.26 12.40 -16.85
CA LYS A 120 15.90 11.85 -15.66
C LYS A 120 16.20 10.39 -15.96
N GLU A 121 17.47 10.10 -16.10
CA GLU A 121 18.05 8.77 -16.29
C GLU A 121 17.94 7.93 -14.99
N ASP A 122 16.75 7.88 -14.40
CA ASP A 122 16.50 7.31 -13.09
C ASP A 122 16.38 5.78 -13.16
N VAL A 123 17.22 5.11 -12.37
CA VAL A 123 17.09 3.69 -12.05
C VAL A 123 16.76 3.58 -10.56
N TRP A 124 15.59 3.03 -10.26
CA TRP A 124 15.08 2.92 -8.90
C TRP A 124 15.35 1.53 -8.35
N THR A 125 15.70 1.45 -7.06
CA THR A 125 15.83 0.17 -6.35
C THR A 125 14.69 0.04 -5.34
N ILE A 126 14.00 -1.11 -5.36
CA ILE A 126 12.91 -1.45 -4.45
C ILE A 126 13.18 -2.80 -3.79
N HIS A 127 12.69 -2.96 -2.56
CA HIS A 127 12.91 -4.17 -1.76
C HIS A 127 11.58 -4.73 -1.22
N GLY A 128 11.56 -6.05 -1.05
CA GLY A 128 10.42 -6.79 -0.52
C GLY A 128 9.45 -7.24 -1.61
N TYR A 129 8.94 -8.46 -1.45
CA TYR A 129 8.05 -9.11 -2.41
C TYR A 129 6.79 -8.28 -2.70
N GLU A 130 6.14 -7.73 -1.67
CA GLU A 130 4.90 -6.95 -1.85
C GLU A 130 5.15 -5.67 -2.66
N THR A 131 6.24 -4.97 -2.37
CA THR A 131 6.63 -3.76 -3.11
C THR A 131 6.91 -4.07 -4.58
N VAL A 132 7.64 -5.15 -4.84
CA VAL A 132 7.96 -5.58 -6.21
C VAL A 132 6.70 -6.09 -6.93
N THR A 133 5.80 -6.81 -6.25
CA THR A 133 4.52 -7.26 -6.81
C THR A 133 3.64 -6.08 -7.20
N ARG A 134 3.50 -5.09 -6.33
CA ARG A 134 2.76 -3.85 -6.61
C ARG A 134 3.34 -3.10 -7.81
N ARG A 135 4.67 -2.96 -7.88
CA ARG A 135 5.32 -2.32 -9.03
C ARG A 135 5.07 -3.06 -10.34
N ILE A 136 5.09 -4.39 -10.34
CA ILE A 136 4.76 -5.20 -11.51
C ILE A 136 3.31 -4.97 -11.95
N ILE A 137 2.37 -4.90 -10.99
CA ILE A 137 0.96 -4.61 -11.29
C ILE A 137 0.81 -3.22 -11.92
N GLU A 138 1.48 -2.20 -11.38
CA GLU A 138 1.50 -0.84 -11.96
C GLU A 138 2.00 -0.87 -13.42
N ILE A 139 3.13 -1.54 -13.68
CA ILE A 139 3.68 -1.69 -15.05
C ILE A 139 2.67 -2.39 -15.98
N ILE A 140 2.00 -3.44 -15.51
CA ILE A 140 0.98 -4.15 -16.30
C ILE A 140 -0.20 -3.23 -16.61
N GLN A 141 -0.66 -2.45 -15.63
CA GLN A 141 -1.81 -1.56 -15.79
C GLN A 141 -1.52 -0.39 -16.75
N ASP A 142 -0.29 0.14 -16.73
CA ASP A 142 0.10 1.29 -17.54
C ASP A 142 0.45 0.93 -19.00
N ALA A 143 0.78 -0.34 -19.27
CA ALA A 143 1.18 -0.81 -20.60
C ALA A 143 0.11 -0.53 -21.67
N ARG A 144 0.53 -0.30 -22.91
CA ARG A 144 -0.35 0.12 -24.02
C ARG A 144 -0.25 -0.78 -25.23
N GLU A 145 0.93 -1.29 -25.53
CA GLU A 145 1.22 -2.04 -26.75
C GLU A 145 1.53 -3.50 -26.43
N TYR A 146 2.49 -3.74 -25.54
CA TYR A 146 2.89 -5.08 -25.17
C TYR A 146 3.55 -5.19 -23.81
N ILE A 147 3.54 -6.42 -23.28
CA ILE A 147 4.20 -6.79 -22.04
C ILE A 147 4.98 -8.09 -22.25
N ILE A 148 6.18 -8.17 -21.71
CA ILE A 148 6.93 -9.41 -21.55
C ILE A 148 7.10 -9.69 -20.07
N ILE A 149 6.68 -10.87 -19.60
CA ILE A 149 6.78 -11.29 -18.20
C ILE A 149 7.60 -12.58 -18.13
N SER A 150 8.68 -12.59 -17.36
CA SER A 150 9.42 -13.80 -17.01
C SER A 150 9.51 -13.94 -15.50
N ILE A 151 8.99 -15.03 -14.96
CA ILE A 151 9.00 -15.27 -13.51
C ILE A 151 9.65 -16.62 -13.24
N SER A 152 10.71 -16.60 -12.43
CA SER A 152 11.58 -17.77 -12.21
C SER A 152 10.95 -18.87 -11.34
N ARG A 153 10.05 -18.49 -10.42
CA ARG A 153 9.42 -19.39 -9.44
C ARG A 153 7.92 -19.13 -9.35
N GLU A 154 7.14 -20.18 -9.24
CA GLU A 154 5.67 -20.09 -9.23
C GLU A 154 5.12 -19.31 -8.04
N ASN A 155 5.75 -19.39 -6.87
CA ASN A 155 5.34 -18.64 -5.68
C ASN A 155 5.48 -17.11 -5.85
N LEU A 156 6.22 -16.64 -6.87
CA LEU A 156 6.32 -15.21 -7.18
C LEU A 156 5.19 -14.72 -8.11
N PHE A 157 4.41 -15.66 -8.66
CA PHE A 157 3.33 -15.41 -9.59
C PHE A 157 2.00 -15.32 -8.84
N SER A 158 1.75 -14.17 -8.19
CA SER A 158 0.56 -13.96 -7.36
C SER A 158 -0.75 -14.03 -8.15
N GLU A 159 -1.86 -14.34 -7.46
CA GLU A 159 -3.21 -14.32 -8.04
C GLU A 159 -3.55 -12.95 -8.63
N GLU A 160 -3.13 -11.87 -7.97
CA GLU A 160 -3.34 -10.50 -8.42
C GLU A 160 -2.59 -10.21 -9.74
N ILE A 161 -1.33 -10.66 -9.88
CA ILE A 161 -0.60 -10.54 -11.15
C ILE A 161 -1.34 -11.29 -12.26
N ILE A 162 -1.84 -12.50 -11.98
CA ILE A 162 -2.61 -13.29 -12.96
C ILE A 162 -3.85 -12.53 -13.42
N GLU A 163 -4.62 -12.00 -12.46
CA GLU A 163 -5.86 -11.26 -12.73
C GLU A 163 -5.58 -10.01 -13.56
N LYS A 164 -4.63 -9.18 -13.14
CA LYS A 164 -4.28 -7.93 -13.85
C LYS A 164 -3.75 -8.20 -15.24
N THR A 165 -2.96 -9.25 -15.42
CA THR A 165 -2.48 -9.68 -16.75
C THR A 165 -3.66 -10.08 -17.66
N LYS A 166 -4.65 -10.81 -17.13
CA LYS A 166 -5.86 -11.18 -17.88
C LYS A 166 -6.73 -9.97 -18.21
N GLU A 167 -6.92 -9.05 -17.28
CA GLU A 167 -7.64 -7.81 -17.53
C GLU A 167 -6.96 -7.03 -18.66
N LYS A 168 -5.65 -6.83 -18.55
CA LYS A 168 -4.90 -6.06 -19.53
C LYS A 168 -4.92 -6.65 -20.93
N SER A 169 -4.82 -7.97 -21.04
CA SER A 169 -4.93 -8.66 -22.33
C SER A 169 -6.30 -8.46 -23.01
N LYS A 170 -7.39 -8.21 -22.26
CA LYS A 170 -8.71 -7.91 -22.84
C LYS A 170 -8.77 -6.51 -23.46
N GLU A 171 -7.87 -5.61 -23.08
CA GLU A 171 -7.71 -4.28 -23.68
C GLU A 171 -6.95 -4.32 -25.02
N GLY A 172 -6.47 -5.49 -25.44
CA GLY A 172 -5.77 -5.65 -26.72
C GLY A 172 -4.24 -5.66 -26.62
N VAL A 173 -3.69 -5.46 -25.42
CA VAL A 173 -2.23 -5.48 -25.18
C VAL A 173 -1.69 -6.90 -25.40
N LYS A 174 -0.60 -7.02 -26.18
CA LYS A 174 0.05 -8.30 -26.46
C LYS A 174 0.94 -8.71 -25.29
N ILE A 175 0.74 -9.90 -24.72
CA ILE A 175 1.48 -10.33 -23.54
C ILE A 175 2.23 -11.62 -23.84
N ASN A 176 3.55 -11.60 -23.67
CA ASN A 176 4.40 -12.79 -23.75
C ASN A 176 4.82 -13.21 -22.34
N ILE A 177 4.43 -14.40 -21.90
CA ILE A 177 4.82 -14.94 -20.60
C ILE A 177 5.85 -16.03 -20.81
N LEU A 178 7.05 -15.80 -20.31
CA LEU A 178 8.15 -16.75 -20.29
C LEU A 178 8.08 -17.59 -19.03
N THR A 179 7.88 -18.91 -19.21
CA THR A 179 7.80 -19.84 -18.10
C THR A 179 8.36 -21.21 -18.45
N ASN A 180 8.92 -21.87 -17.43
CA ASN A 180 9.39 -23.25 -17.50
C ASN A 180 8.45 -24.23 -16.81
N ASN A 181 7.45 -23.73 -16.09
CA ASN A 181 6.55 -24.56 -15.31
C ASN A 181 5.35 -24.98 -16.17
N GLN A 182 4.89 -26.22 -16.01
CA GLN A 182 3.74 -26.75 -16.75
C GLN A 182 2.39 -26.35 -16.11
N GLU A 183 2.40 -25.90 -14.84
CA GLU A 183 1.17 -25.53 -14.10
C GLU A 183 0.70 -24.10 -14.36
N SER A 184 1.60 -23.11 -14.34
CA SER A 184 1.27 -21.70 -14.65
C SER A 184 0.61 -21.46 -16.02
N PRO A 185 0.95 -22.21 -17.10
CA PRO A 185 0.25 -22.18 -18.38
C PRO A 185 -1.27 -22.35 -18.31
N THR A 186 -1.76 -23.20 -17.41
CA THR A 186 -3.21 -23.49 -17.34
C THR A 186 -4.03 -22.26 -16.94
N LYS A 187 -3.44 -21.35 -16.16
CA LYS A 187 -4.11 -20.16 -15.65
C LYS A 187 -4.43 -19.15 -16.76
N PHE A 188 -3.74 -19.19 -17.90
CA PHE A 188 -3.91 -18.24 -19.02
C PHE A 188 -4.55 -18.86 -20.26
N ASN A 189 -4.99 -20.12 -20.19
CA ASN A 189 -5.64 -20.80 -21.30
C ASN A 189 -6.86 -20.01 -21.83
N GLY A 190 -6.97 -19.93 -23.16
CA GLY A 190 -8.09 -19.29 -23.85
C GLY A 190 -7.92 -17.79 -24.12
N ASN A 191 -6.81 -17.18 -23.70
CA ASN A 191 -6.57 -15.76 -23.94
C ASN A 191 -5.73 -15.53 -25.22
N LYS A 192 -6.36 -15.00 -26.27
CA LYS A 192 -5.72 -14.82 -27.58
C LYS A 192 -4.53 -13.85 -27.57
N ASN A 193 -4.52 -12.90 -26.65
CA ASN A 193 -3.48 -11.89 -26.54
C ASN A 193 -2.37 -12.30 -25.58
N ILE A 194 -2.48 -13.45 -24.90
CA ILE A 194 -1.44 -13.99 -24.03
C ILE A 194 -0.77 -15.19 -24.72
N LYS A 195 0.51 -15.05 -25.02
CA LYS A 195 1.35 -16.11 -25.59
C LYS A 195 2.29 -16.63 -24.52
N LEU A 196 2.27 -17.94 -24.32
CA LEU A 196 3.19 -18.63 -23.42
C LEU A 196 4.42 -19.09 -24.19
N VAL A 197 5.60 -18.70 -23.72
CA VAL A 197 6.89 -18.99 -24.34
C VAL A 197 7.73 -19.81 -23.37
N LYS A 198 8.24 -20.97 -23.81
CA LYS A 198 9.11 -21.81 -22.98
C LYS A 198 10.51 -21.21 -22.91
N THR A 199 11.09 -21.11 -21.72
CA THR A 199 12.47 -20.62 -21.58
C THR A 199 13.49 -21.73 -21.97
N PRO A 200 14.43 -21.46 -22.89
CA PRO A 200 15.48 -22.40 -23.30
C PRO A 200 16.33 -22.92 -22.15
N LYS A 201 16.76 -24.19 -22.27
CA LYS A 201 17.54 -24.90 -21.24
C LYS A 201 18.90 -24.26 -20.93
N ASN A 202 19.54 -23.65 -21.93
CA ASN A 202 20.84 -22.97 -21.82
C ASN A 202 20.79 -21.66 -21.01
N ILE A 203 19.60 -21.17 -20.69
CA ILE A 203 19.35 -19.91 -20.00
C ILE A 203 18.87 -20.15 -18.54
N GLN A 204 18.65 -21.41 -18.17
CA GLN A 204 18.11 -21.78 -16.86
C GLN A 204 19.14 -21.60 -15.74
N ARG A 205 19.26 -20.38 -15.20
CA ARG A 205 19.93 -20.17 -13.92
C ARG A 205 19.01 -20.61 -12.78
N LYS A 206 19.38 -21.70 -12.12
CA LYS A 206 18.60 -22.32 -11.03
C LYS A 206 18.68 -21.56 -9.70
N ASP A 207 19.58 -20.60 -9.57
CA ASP A 207 20.02 -20.09 -8.28
C ASP A 207 19.55 -18.66 -7.97
N THR A 208 19.56 -17.73 -8.92
CA THR A 208 19.40 -16.29 -8.60
C THR A 208 18.23 -15.58 -9.28
N GLY A 209 17.48 -16.25 -10.15
CA GLY A 209 16.40 -15.61 -10.92
C GLY A 209 15.27 -15.12 -10.03
N GLY A 210 14.83 -13.87 -10.20
CA GLY A 210 13.58 -13.33 -9.68
C GLY A 210 12.55 -13.15 -10.79
N ARG A 211 12.17 -11.91 -11.05
CA ARG A 211 11.11 -11.50 -11.99
C ARG A 211 11.66 -10.50 -12.98
N VAL A 212 11.25 -10.63 -14.23
CA VAL A 212 11.53 -9.68 -15.30
C VAL A 212 10.20 -9.25 -15.89
N VAL A 213 9.98 -7.94 -15.98
CA VAL A 213 8.83 -7.36 -16.68
C VAL A 213 9.33 -6.27 -17.60
N VAL A 214 8.94 -6.32 -18.87
CA VAL A 214 9.17 -5.28 -19.87
C VAL A 214 7.81 -4.82 -20.38
N ALA A 215 7.62 -3.51 -20.57
CA ALA A 215 6.45 -2.95 -21.23
C ALA A 215 6.86 -1.86 -22.22
N ASP A 216 6.17 -1.84 -23.36
CA ASP A 216 6.16 -0.75 -24.37
C ASP A 216 7.53 -0.23 -24.85
N GLY A 217 8.60 -1.03 -24.75
CA GLY A 217 9.92 -0.65 -25.23
C GLY A 217 10.69 0.32 -24.32
N ASP A 218 10.07 0.82 -23.26
CA ASP A 218 10.60 1.93 -22.45
C ASP A 218 10.46 1.71 -20.93
N THR A 219 9.94 0.56 -20.51
CA THR A 219 9.72 0.27 -19.09
C THR A 219 10.23 -1.12 -18.77
N THR A 220 11.07 -1.24 -17.74
CA THR A 220 11.59 -2.54 -17.30
C THR A 220 11.71 -2.64 -15.78
N LEU A 221 11.49 -3.85 -15.27
CA LEU A 221 11.78 -4.26 -13.91
C LEU A 221 12.53 -5.58 -13.93
N LEU A 222 13.60 -5.66 -13.14
CA LEU A 222 14.44 -6.84 -12.96
C LEU A 222 14.62 -7.10 -11.48
N SER A 223 14.28 -8.30 -11.00
CA SER A 223 14.45 -8.68 -9.61
C SER A 223 15.31 -9.93 -9.42
N VAL A 224 15.94 -9.98 -8.25
CA VAL A 224 16.75 -11.11 -7.77
C VAL A 224 16.27 -11.54 -6.39
N ILE A 225 16.43 -12.83 -6.09
CA ILE A 225 16.04 -13.42 -4.81
C ILE A 225 17.31 -13.86 -4.07
N ASN A 226 17.45 -13.45 -2.82
CA ASN A 226 18.57 -13.87 -1.98
C ASN A 226 18.34 -15.29 -1.42
N GLN A 227 19.26 -16.22 -1.64
CA GLN A 227 19.09 -17.66 -1.31
C GLN A 227 19.40 -18.05 0.15
N LYS A 228 19.79 -17.10 1.01
CA LYS A 228 20.19 -17.43 2.38
C LYS A 228 18.98 -17.50 3.34
N LYS A 229 18.46 -18.73 3.52
CA LYS A 229 17.49 -19.24 4.52
C LYS A 229 16.01 -19.33 4.08
N GLU A 230 15.38 -20.42 4.54
CA GLU A 230 14.04 -20.99 4.28
C GLU A 230 12.93 -20.10 3.65
N ILE A 231 12.72 -20.35 2.36
CA ILE A 231 11.58 -20.34 1.40
C ILE A 231 10.19 -19.74 1.77
N HIS A 232 9.85 -19.33 2.99
CA HIS A 232 8.47 -18.92 3.34
C HIS A 232 8.28 -17.49 3.86
N GLN A 233 9.20 -16.55 3.60
CA GLN A 233 8.95 -15.13 3.93
C GLN A 233 9.21 -14.15 2.77
N PRO A 234 8.24 -13.24 2.46
CA PRO A 234 8.28 -12.23 1.40
C PRO A 234 9.35 -11.11 1.53
N GLU A 235 10.43 -11.30 2.30
CA GLU A 235 11.39 -10.23 2.62
C GLU A 235 12.70 -10.23 1.81
N TYR A 236 12.90 -11.15 0.86
CA TYR A 236 14.22 -11.39 0.25
C TYR A 236 14.33 -11.06 -1.25
N GLU A 237 13.44 -10.24 -1.77
CA GLU A 237 13.48 -9.79 -3.16
C GLU A 237 13.98 -8.36 -3.26
N SER A 238 14.92 -8.12 -4.18
CA SER A 238 15.36 -6.78 -4.56
C SER A 238 15.19 -6.61 -6.06
N ALA A 239 14.60 -5.50 -6.46
CA ALA A 239 14.39 -5.19 -7.87
C ALA A 239 14.94 -3.81 -8.22
N ILE A 240 15.46 -3.72 -9.44
CA ILE A 240 15.69 -2.44 -10.11
C ILE A 240 14.59 -2.24 -11.15
N TRP A 241 14.13 -1.00 -11.31
CA TRP A 241 13.20 -0.65 -12.38
C TRP A 241 13.50 0.75 -12.94
N SER A 242 13.15 0.95 -14.20
CA SER A 242 13.30 2.23 -14.90
C SER A 242 12.19 2.37 -15.95
N GLN A 243 11.77 3.60 -16.22
CA GLN A 243 10.65 3.91 -17.11
C GLN A 243 10.89 5.24 -17.84
N LYS A 244 10.71 5.24 -19.17
CA LYS A 244 10.79 6.43 -20.03
C LYS A 244 12.13 7.17 -19.94
N THR A 245 13.21 6.42 -19.80
CA THR A 245 14.61 6.91 -19.73
C THR A 245 15.46 6.32 -20.85
N GLY A 246 16.61 6.91 -21.18
CA GLY A 246 17.59 6.28 -22.08
C GLY A 246 18.06 4.92 -21.54
N PHE A 247 18.30 4.81 -20.23
CA PHE A 247 18.64 3.54 -19.58
C PHE A 247 17.58 2.46 -19.74
N SER A 248 16.30 2.83 -19.61
CA SER A 248 15.19 1.89 -19.76
C SER A 248 15.17 1.28 -21.17
N LYS A 249 15.34 2.11 -22.21
CA LYS A 249 15.40 1.66 -23.60
C LYS A 249 16.59 0.73 -23.84
N VAL A 250 17.78 1.05 -23.29
CA VAL A 250 18.96 0.18 -23.41
C VAL A 250 18.74 -1.16 -22.72
N LEU A 251 18.21 -1.17 -21.49
CA LEU A 251 17.94 -2.41 -20.75
C LEU A 251 16.87 -3.25 -21.44
N VAL A 252 15.80 -2.62 -21.93
CA VAL A 252 14.76 -3.31 -22.71
C VAL A 252 15.36 -3.90 -23.98
N GLN A 253 16.17 -3.15 -24.73
CA GLN A 253 16.83 -3.65 -25.94
C GLN A 253 17.74 -4.86 -25.64
N MET A 254 18.46 -4.85 -24.51
CA MET A 254 19.28 -6.00 -24.09
C MET A 254 18.41 -7.22 -23.77
N ILE A 255 17.31 -7.03 -23.03
CA ILE A 255 16.37 -8.11 -22.70
C ILE A 255 15.71 -8.65 -23.98
N GLU A 256 15.21 -7.79 -24.85
CA GLU A 256 14.57 -8.17 -26.10
C GLU A 256 15.52 -8.85 -27.05
N SER A 257 16.74 -8.34 -27.23
CA SER A 257 17.76 -9.00 -28.04
C SER A 257 18.09 -10.40 -27.53
N TRP A 258 18.07 -10.58 -26.21
CA TRP A 258 18.23 -11.89 -25.58
C TRP A 258 17.01 -12.80 -25.80
N LEU A 259 15.81 -12.22 -25.95
CA LEU A 259 14.54 -12.91 -26.22
C LEU A 259 14.20 -13.10 -27.70
N ASP A 260 14.86 -12.40 -28.63
CA ASP A 260 14.55 -12.41 -30.06
C ASP A 260 14.82 -13.78 -30.71
N GLY A 261 15.59 -14.64 -30.03
CA GLY A 261 15.73 -16.06 -30.36
C GLY A 261 14.65 -16.98 -29.76
N MET A 262 13.70 -16.44 -28.99
CA MET A 262 12.76 -17.18 -28.14
C MET A 262 11.29 -16.83 -28.40
N ILE A 263 10.99 -15.59 -28.79
CA ILE A 263 9.62 -15.14 -29.09
C ILE A 263 9.41 -15.23 -30.61
N PRO A 264 8.55 -16.13 -31.13
CA PRO A 264 8.24 -16.16 -32.55
C PRO A 264 7.54 -14.85 -32.94
N LYS A 265 8.02 -14.19 -34.00
CA LYS A 265 7.43 -13.00 -34.62
C LYS A 265 5.95 -13.21 -34.97
#